data_AF-A0AAE1DAF4-F1
#
_entry.id   AF-A0AAE1DAF4-F1
#
_cell.length_a   1.000
_cell.length_b   1.000
_cell.length_c   1.000
_cell.angle_alpha   90.00
_cell.angle_beta   90.00
_cell.angle_gamma   90.00
#
_symmetry.space_group_name_H-M   'P 1'
#
loop_
_entity.id
_entity.type
_entity.pdbx_description
1 polymer ?
#
loop_
_entity_poly.entity_id
_entity_poly.type
_entity_poly.pdbx_seq_one_letter_code
_entity_poly.pdbx_strand_id
1 'polypeptide(L)' 'MNDEDTKQIPTVIERELEDALKALKDKKSPGPDKITNEMLKHMGPKAKSKLIGLYNNSWKEGIVPQK' A
#
# COMPACT_ATOMS: atom_id res chain seq x y z
N MET A 1 -15.16 -11.68 30.74
CA MET A 1 -14.45 -10.73 29.88
C MET A 1 -13.06 -11.28 29.66
N ASN A 2 -12.75 -11.76 28.46
CA ASN A 2 -11.36 -12.01 28.06
C ASN A 2 -11.01 -10.92 27.07
N ASP A 3 -10.60 -9.77 27.60
CA ASP A 3 -10.07 -8.65 26.86
C ASP A 3 -8.59 -8.90 26.60
N GLU A 4 -8.25 -9.81 25.68
CA GLU A 4 -6.85 -9.96 25.23
C GLU A 4 -6.72 -10.66 23.87
N ASP A 5 -7.64 -10.39 22.94
CA ASP A 5 -7.41 -10.59 21.51
C ASP A 5 -7.31 -9.21 20.84
N THR A 6 -6.38 -8.38 21.31
CA THR A 6 -5.91 -7.25 20.49
C THR A 6 -5.09 -7.85 19.36
N LYS A 7 -5.77 -8.48 18.38
CA LYS A 7 -5.15 -8.99 17.16
C LYS A 7 -4.27 -7.88 16.63
N GLN A 8 -2.97 -8.09 16.67
CA GLN A 8 -1.99 -7.23 16.03
C GLN A 8 -2.42 -7.14 14.57
N ILE A 9 -3.10 -6.06 14.20
CA ILE A 9 -3.58 -5.89 12.83
C ILE A 9 -2.33 -5.85 11.95
N PRO A 10 -2.16 -6.75 10.97
CA PRO A 10 -1.00 -6.73 10.11
C PRO A 10 -0.99 -5.36 9.42
N THR A 11 -0.02 -4.56 9.82
CA THR A 11 0.17 -3.20 9.31
C THR A 11 1.19 -3.35 8.21
N VAL A 12 0.85 -2.90 6.99
CA VAL A 12 1.80 -2.82 5.89
C VAL A 12 3.00 -2.04 6.37
N ILE A 13 4.15 -2.69 6.45
CA ILE A 13 5.41 -2.07 6.84
C ILE A 13 6.18 -1.59 5.61
N GLU A 14 7.08 -0.62 5.78
CA GLU A 14 7.86 -0.06 4.67
C GLU A 14 8.57 -1.13 3.84
N ARG A 15 9.12 -2.16 4.49
CA ARG A 15 9.78 -3.28 3.81
C ARG A 15 8.88 -4.03 2.85
N GLU A 16 7.64 -4.32 3.24
CA GLU A 16 6.68 -5.01 2.39
C GLU A 16 6.32 -4.16 1.17
N LEU A 17 6.14 -2.84 1.37
CA LEU A 17 5.91 -1.93 0.25
C LEU A 17 7.12 -1.91 -0.69
N GLU A 18 8.34 -1.85 -0.16
CA GLU A 18 9.54 -1.84 -1.01
C GLU A 18 9.74 -3.14 -1.79
N ASP A 19 9.49 -4.29 -1.17
CA ASP A 19 9.61 -5.57 -1.85
C ASP A 19 8.52 -5.73 -2.92
N ALA A 20 7.29 -5.28 -2.64
CA ALA A 20 6.23 -5.20 -3.64
C ALA A 20 6.61 -4.28 -4.81
N LEU A 21 7.16 -3.10 -4.54
CA LEU A 21 7.63 -2.16 -5.57
C LEU A 21 8.76 -2.75 -6.42
N LYS A 22 9.70 -3.48 -5.82
CA LYS A 22 10.79 -4.18 -6.55
C LYS A 22 10.24 -5.32 -7.41
N ALA A 23 9.20 -6.01 -6.95
CA ALA A 23 8.57 -7.11 -7.68
C ALA A 23 7.71 -6.64 -8.88
N LEU A 24 7.35 -5.35 -8.95
CA LEU A 24 6.60 -4.81 -10.10
C LEU A 24 7.40 -4.98 -11.39
N LYS A 25 6.72 -5.41 -12.46
CA LYS A 25 7.32 -5.50 -13.80
C LYS A 25 7.18 -4.16 -14.52
N ASP A 26 8.23 -3.73 -15.20
CA ASP A 26 8.21 -2.51 -16.01
C ASP A 26 7.42 -2.70 -17.31
N LYS A 27 7.09 -1.59 -17.97
CA LYS A 27 6.39 -1.51 -19.26
C LYS A 27 5.02 -2.21 -19.26
N LYS A 28 4.37 -2.23 -18.10
CA LYS A 28 2.96 -2.66 -17.99
C LYS A 28 2.05 -1.51 -18.32
N SER A 29 0.88 -1.83 -18.87
CA SER A 29 -0.15 -0.83 -19.14
C SER A 29 -0.51 -0.11 -17.83
N PRO A 30 -0.63 1.23 -17.86
CA PRO A 30 -1.06 2.00 -16.70
C PRO A 30 -2.45 1.58 -16.23
N GLY A 31 -2.72 1.79 -14.95
CA GLY A 31 -4.06 1.59 -14.39
C GLY A 31 -5.09 2.59 -14.95
N PRO A 32 -6.38 2.46 -14.57
CA PRO A 32 -7.42 3.42 -14.93
C PRO A 32 -7.15 4.85 -14.44
N ASP A 33 -6.31 4.98 -13.41
CA ASP A 33 -5.76 6.20 -12.83
C ASP A 33 -4.59 6.80 -13.65
N LYS A 34 -4.17 6.13 -14.73
CA LYS A 34 -3.03 6.46 -15.59
C LYS A 34 -1.67 6.39 -14.87
N ILE A 35 -1.60 5.79 -13.68
CA ILE A 35 -0.34 5.59 -12.95
C ILE A 35 0.38 4.37 -13.52
N THR A 36 1.66 4.52 -13.86
CA THR A 36 2.50 3.40 -14.31
C THR A 36 3.30 2.79 -13.16
N ASN A 37 3.79 1.57 -13.36
CA ASN A 37 4.65 0.90 -12.37
C ASN A 37 5.95 1.66 -12.12
N GLU A 38 6.49 2.34 -13.13
CA GLU A 38 7.70 3.17 -13.01
C GLU A 38 7.45 4.39 -12.12
N MET A 39 6.26 5.01 -12.20
CA MET A 39 5.88 6.08 -11.27
C MET A 39 5.82 5.57 -9.84
N LEU A 40 5.34 4.34 -9.63
CA LEU A 40 5.31 3.71 -8.32
C LEU A 40 6.72 3.38 -7.80
N LYS A 41 7.60 2.87 -8.66
CA LYS A 41 8.99 2.54 -8.31
C LYS A 41 9.84 3.76 -7.98
N HIS A 42 9.63 4.87 -8.70
CA HIS A 42 10.41 6.10 -8.55
C HIS A 42 9.77 7.13 -7.61
N MET A 43 8.74 6.75 -6.84
CA MET A 43 8.09 7.67 -5.92
C MET A 43 8.98 8.06 -4.74
N GLY A 44 8.89 9.33 -4.32
CA GLY A 44 9.62 9.82 -3.15
C GLY A 44 9.08 9.30 -1.81
N PRO A 45 9.84 9.45 -0.72
CA PRO A 45 9.50 8.91 0.61
C PRO A 45 8.14 9.41 1.14
N LYS A 46 7.77 10.66 0.83
CA LYS A 46 6.47 11.23 1.18
C LYS A 46 5.29 10.48 0.55
N ALA A 47 5.44 10.07 -0.72
CA ALA A 47 4.41 9.32 -1.44
C ALA A 47 4.31 7.88 -0.89
N LYS A 48 5.45 7.23 -0.63
CA LYS A 48 5.49 5.89 0.01
C LYS A 48 4.74 5.88 1.34
N SER A 49 5.01 6.86 2.21
CA SER A 49 4.34 6.99 3.52
C SER A 49 2.83 7.17 3.38
N LYS A 50 2.37 7.96 2.40
CA LYS A 50 0.93 8.11 2.11
C LYS A 50 0.31 6.81 1.60
N LEU A 51 1.01 6.05 0.75
CA LEU A 51 0.55 4.75 0.26
C LEU A 51 0.37 3.74 1.40
N ILE A 52 1.35 3.67 2.31
CA ILE A 52 1.28 2.83 3.51
C ILE A 52 0.08 3.20 4.36
N GLY A 53 -0.12 4.50 4.61
CA GLY A 53 -1.30 4.99 5.33
C GLY A 53 -2.60 4.61 4.65
N LEU A 54 -2.67 4.70 3.32
CA LEU A 54 -3.84 4.31 2.53
C LEU A 54 -4.16 2.83 2.67
N TYR A 55 -3.17 1.95 2.53
CA TYR A 55 -3.36 0.50 2.68
C TYR A 55 -3.77 0.12 4.09
N ASN A 56 -3.11 0.68 5.10
CA ASN A 56 -3.42 0.42 6.51
C ASN A 56 -4.82 0.91 6.89
N ASN A 57 -5.24 2.07 6.39
CA ASN A 57 -6.60 2.56 6.60
C ASN A 57 -7.61 1.66 5.89
N SER A 58 -7.33 1.25 4.66
CA SER A 58 -8.22 0.35 3.91
C SER A 58 -8.36 -1.00 4.59
N TRP A 59 -7.27 -1.51 5.18
CA TRP A 59 -7.24 -2.78 5.90
C TRP A 59 -7.98 -2.71 7.23
N LYS A 60 -7.85 -1.60 7.97
CA LYS A 60 -8.50 -1.41 9.28
C LYS A 60 -9.99 -1.12 9.16
N GLU A 61 -10.36 -0.21 8.27
CA GLU A 61 -11.75 0.26 8.13
C GLU A 61 -12.57 -0.61 7.17
N GLY A 62 -11.91 -1.45 6.37
CA GLY A 62 -12.55 -2.20 5.28
C GLY A 62 -13.02 -1.30 4.12
N ILE A 63 -12.61 -0.03 4.11
CA ILE A 63 -13.00 0.96 3.11
C ILE A 63 -11.89 1.11 2.10
N VAL A 64 -12.15 0.70 0.85
CA VAL A 64 -11.21 0.88 -0.25
C VAL A 64 -11.37 2.27 -0.90
N PRO A 65 -10.32 2.81 -1.53
CA PRO A 65 -10.43 4.04 -2.30
C PRO A 65 -11.48 3.88 -3.39
N GLN A 66 -12.47 4.78 -3.40
CA GLN A 66 -13.48 4.83 -4.45
C GLN A 66 -12.96 5.62 -5.66
N LYS A 67 -13.50 5.30 -6.84
CA LYS A 67 -13.08 5.83 -8.13
C LYS A 67 -13.67 7.22 -8.41
#